data_AF-A0A359DCH5-F1
#
_entry.id   AF-A0A359DCH5-F1
#
_cell.length_a   1.000
_cell.length_b   1.000
_cell.length_c   1.000
_cell.angle_alpha   90.00
_cell.angle_beta   90.00
_cell.angle_gamma   90.00
#
_symmetry.space_group_name_H-M   'P 1'
#
loop_
_entity.id
_entity.type
_entity.pdbx_description
1 polymer ?
#
loop_
_entity_poly.entity_id
_entity_poly.type
_entity_poly.pdbx_seq_one_letter_code
_entity_poly.pdbx_strand_id
1 'polypeptide(L)' 'GGKLQLTTIPDAEWATVEAEAQKFWDEIAKTSPRCAKVVEIFKKYNALMAKAGPPYRY' A
#
# COMPACT_ATOMS: atom_id res chain seq x y z
N GLY A 1 -4.90 29.77 -2.60
CA GLY A 1 -4.25 28.71 -1.80
C GLY A 1 -2.87 28.42 -2.34
N GLY A 2 -1.89 29.26 -1.99
CA GLY A 2 -0.48 29.13 -2.44
C GLY A 2 0.51 29.11 -1.28
N LYS A 3 0.05 28.73 -0.07
CA LYS A 3 0.88 28.66 1.13
C LYS A 3 1.67 27.36 1.25
N LEU A 4 1.35 26.35 0.43
CA LEU A 4 1.98 25.04 0.43
C LEU A 4 2.40 24.71 -1.00
N GLN A 5 3.65 24.24 -1.16
CA GLN A 5 4.17 23.69 -2.41
C GLN A 5 4.00 22.18 -2.40
N LEU A 6 3.50 21.63 -3.51
CA LEU A 6 3.50 20.20 -3.73
C LEU A 6 4.93 19.74 -3.97
N THR A 7 5.37 18.79 -3.17
CA THR A 7 6.62 18.07 -3.37
C THR A 7 6.29 16.62 -3.67
N THR A 8 7.13 15.97 -4.46
CA THR A 8 6.95 14.59 -4.86
C THR A 8 8.30 13.90 -4.75
N ILE A 9 8.30 12.76 -4.08
CA ILE A 9 9.47 11.89 -3.97
C ILE A 9 9.54 11.05 -5.25
N PRO A 10 10.73 10.82 -5.84
CA PRO A 10 10.86 9.95 -6.99
C PRO A 10 10.32 8.53 -6.71
N ASP A 11 9.67 7.93 -7.70
CA ASP A 11 9.05 6.61 -7.58
C ASP A 11 10.02 5.52 -7.10
N ALA A 12 11.30 5.60 -7.52
CA ALA A 12 12.34 4.65 -7.11
C ALA A 12 12.64 4.71 -5.60
N GLU A 13 12.59 5.91 -5.01
CA GLU A 13 12.77 6.09 -3.57
C GLU A 13 11.49 5.71 -2.83
N TRP A 14 10.32 6.05 -3.39
CA TRP A 14 9.03 5.66 -2.83
C TRP A 14 8.82 4.14 -2.82
N ALA A 15 9.34 3.42 -3.82
CA ALA A 15 9.29 1.95 -3.87
C ALA A 15 9.97 1.30 -2.65
N THR A 16 10.99 1.94 -2.06
CA THR A 16 11.61 1.44 -0.83
C THR A 16 10.64 1.50 0.36
N VAL A 17 9.87 2.58 0.45
CA VAL A 17 8.83 2.76 1.48
C VAL A 17 7.71 1.74 1.29
N GLU A 18 7.28 1.50 0.06
CA GLU A 18 6.27 0.49 -0.25
C GLU A 18 6.73 -0.94 0.09
N ALA A 19 8.01 -1.26 -0.15
CA ALA A 19 8.59 -2.54 0.20
C ALA A 19 8.66 -2.75 1.73
N GLU A 20 9.06 -1.73 2.49
CA GLU A 20 9.05 -1.79 3.96
C GLU A 20 7.62 -1.88 4.52
N ALA A 21 6.64 -1.22 3.88
CA ALA A 21 5.24 -1.32 4.28
C ALA A 21 4.70 -2.76 4.21
N GLN A 22 5.14 -3.57 3.25
CA GLN A 22 4.76 -4.98 3.17
C GLN A 22 5.27 -5.79 4.38
N LYS A 23 6.50 -5.51 4.83
CA LYS A 23 7.06 -6.16 6.04
C LYS A 23 6.28 -5.77 7.28
N PHE A 24 5.94 -4.49 7.41
CA PHE A 24 5.11 -3.99 8.51
C PHE A 24 3.73 -4.67 8.55
N TRP A 25 3.12 -4.91 7.38
CA TRP A 25 1.85 -5.63 7.29
C TRP A 25 1.97 -7.08 7.76
N ASP A 26 3.10 -7.75 7.47
CA ASP A 26 3.36 -9.11 7.94
C ASP A 26 3.60 -9.17 9.45
N GLU A 27 4.17 -8.11 10.06
CA GLU A 27 4.27 -7.98 11.51
C GLU A 27 2.90 -7.77 12.16
N ILE A 28 2.07 -6.87 11.62
CA ILE A 28 0.70 -6.64 12.09
C ILE A 28 -0.16 -7.91 11.98
N ALA A 29 0.01 -8.67 10.90
CA ALA A 29 -0.71 -9.93 10.72
C ALA A 29 -0.42 -10.93 11.85
N LYS A 30 0.79 -10.92 12.42
CA LYS A 30 1.18 -11.81 13.53
C LYS A 30 0.57 -11.39 14.87
N THR A 31 0.11 -10.15 15.02
CA THR A 31 -0.43 -9.64 16.30
C THR A 31 -1.74 -10.34 16.70
N SER A 32 -2.62 -10.67 15.75
CA SER A 32 -3.84 -11.42 16.06
C SER A 32 -4.45 -12.09 14.81
N PRO A 33 -5.26 -13.15 14.98
CA PRO A 33 -6.01 -13.76 13.87
C PRO A 33 -6.93 -12.77 13.13
N ARG A 34 -7.42 -11.74 13.83
CA ARG A 34 -8.22 -10.67 13.21
C ARG A 34 -7.35 -9.77 12.35
N CYS A 35 -6.17 -9.37 12.83
CA CYS A 35 -5.23 -8.55 12.07
C CYS A 35 -4.76 -9.28 10.82
N ALA A 36 -4.45 -10.58 10.92
CA ALA A 36 -4.11 -11.41 9.77
C ALA A 36 -5.20 -11.39 8.69
N LYS A 37 -6.46 -11.58 9.07
CA LYS A 37 -7.60 -11.51 8.12
C LYS A 37 -7.72 -10.15 7.44
N VAL A 38 -7.54 -9.05 8.18
CA VAL A 38 -7.63 -7.70 7.62
C VAL A 38 -6.49 -7.43 6.64
N VAL A 39 -5.26 -7.77 7.00
CA VAL A 39 -4.09 -7.63 6.11
C VAL A 39 -4.27 -8.47 4.83
N GLU A 40 -4.79 -9.68 4.94
CA GLU A 40 -5.08 -10.54 3.79
C GLU A 40 -6.12 -9.91 2.85
N ILE A 41 -7.18 -9.30 3.39
CA ILE A 41 -8.20 -8.59 2.61
C ILE A 41 -7.57 -7.41 1.86
N PHE A 42 -6.72 -6.61 2.53
CA PHE A 42 -6.03 -5.49 1.88
C PHE A 42 -5.12 -5.97 0.73
N LYS A 43 -4.35 -7.04 0.93
CA LYS A 43 -3.51 -7.63 -0.13
C LYS A 43 -4.35 -8.13 -1.30
N LYS A 44 -5.45 -8.84 -1.04
CA LYS A 44 -6.39 -9.32 -2.07
C LYS A 44 -7.04 -8.18 -2.84
N TYR A 45 -7.49 -7.13 -2.15
CA TYR A 45 -8.11 -5.97 -2.77
C TYR A 45 -7.12 -5.23 -3.68
N ASN A 46 -5.89 -5.00 -3.22
CA ASN A 46 -4.85 -4.38 -4.05
C ASN A 46 -4.53 -5.20 -5.30
N ALA A 47 -4.43 -6.53 -5.18
CA ALA A 47 -4.22 -7.40 -6.32
C ALA A 47 -5.42 -7.36 -7.31
N LEU A 48 -6.64 -7.27 -6.80
CA LEU A 48 -7.85 -7.16 -7.62
C LEU A 48 -7.91 -5.81 -8.34
N MET A 49 -7.55 -4.71 -7.68
CA MET A 49 -7.45 -3.38 -8.29
C MET A 49 -6.37 -3.34 -9.38
N ALA A 50 -5.22 -3.98 -9.17
CA ALA A 50 -4.19 -4.09 -10.20
C ALA A 50 -4.66 -4.90 -11.42
N LYS A 51 -5.42 -5.97 -11.20
CA LYS A 51 -6.04 -6.76 -12.28
C LYS A 51 -7.18 -6.02 -12.99
N ALA A 52 -7.91 -5.16 -12.29
CA ALA A 52 -9.02 -4.41 -12.85
C ALA A 52 -8.56 -3.38 -13.89
N GLY A 53 -7.33 -2.86 -13.77
CA GLY A 53 -6.80 -1.87 -14.70
C GLY A 53 -7.56 -0.53 -14.64
N PRO A 54 -7.52 0.29 -15.70
CA PRO A 54 -8.16 1.60 -15.71
C PRO A 54 -9.68 1.49 -15.53
N PRO A 55 -10.34 2.36 -14.72
CA PRO A 55 -9.85 3.60 -14.10
C PRO A 55 -9.22 3.42 -12.70
N TYR A 56 -9.08 2.19 -12.20
CA TYR A 56 -8.68 1.91 -10.81
C TYR A 56 -7.17 1.86 -10.61
N ARG A 57 -6.41 1.40 -11.61
CA ARG A 57 -4.94 1.50 -11.68
C ARG A 57 -4.47 1.73 -13.12
N TYR A 58 -3.51 2.63 -13.28
CA TYR A 58 -2.82 2.98 -14.52
C TYR A 58 -1.40 2.40 -14.53
#